data_AF-A0A1W2TIB4-F1
#
_entry.id   AF-A0A1W2TIB4-F1
#
_cell.length_a   1.000
_cell.length_b   1.000
_cell.length_c   1.000
_cell.angle_alpha   90.00
_cell.angle_beta   90.00
_cell.angle_gamma   90.00
#
_symmetry.space_group_name_H-M   'P 1'
#
loop_
_entity.id
_entity.type
_entity.pdbx_description
1 polymer ?
#
loop_
_entity_poly.entity_id
_entity_poly.type
_entity_poly.pdbx_seq_one_letter_code
_entity_poly.pdbx_strand_id
1 'polypeptide(L)'
;MKLSNLISSIALLAASVGQASPVANAPSEVLPARELEERQTASGCNYFAAPRCCVPTVCQCSNGWIYQLNQDNLNNGLHGCDPPWGFIAKSNSQFPGYCCREAEDGTLIEGVEP
;
A
#
# COMPACT_ATOMS: atom_id res chain seq x y z
N MET A 1 32.14 -62.15 20.97
CA MET A 1 30.67 -62.32 21.02
C MET A 1 30.06 -60.94 21.12
N LYS A 2 29.05 -60.49 20.38
CA LYS A 2 28.25 -60.99 19.26
C LYS A 2 27.47 -59.77 18.73
N LEU A 3 27.36 -59.61 17.41
CA LEU A 3 26.56 -58.60 16.72
C LEU A 3 25.06 -58.72 17.05
N SER A 4 24.34 -57.60 17.08
CA SER A 4 22.87 -57.50 16.90
C SER A 4 22.56 -56.06 16.43
N ASN A 5 22.46 -55.78 15.13
CA ASN A 5 21.26 -55.81 14.24
C ASN A 5 20.12 -54.90 14.72
N LEU A 6 19.91 -53.74 14.04
CA LEU A 6 18.86 -53.46 13.02
C LEU A 6 17.46 -53.30 13.67
N ILE A 7 16.70 -52.22 13.49
CA ILE A 7 15.85 -51.87 12.33
C ILE A 7 15.34 -50.41 12.59
N SER A 8 15.73 -49.41 11.79
CA SER A 8 14.97 -48.82 10.67
C SER A 8 13.55 -48.33 11.01
N SER A 9 13.37 -47.01 11.05
CA SER A 9 12.08 -46.36 10.79
C SER A 9 12.34 -44.98 10.20
N ILE A 10 12.53 -44.94 8.88
CA ILE A 10 12.47 -43.72 8.08
C ILE A 10 10.98 -43.37 7.98
N ALA A 11 10.56 -42.35 8.73
CA ALA A 11 9.22 -41.78 8.56
C ALA A 11 9.17 -41.05 7.21
N LEU A 12 8.33 -41.55 6.30
CA LEU A 12 8.02 -40.88 5.03
C LEU A 12 7.34 -39.55 5.35
N LEU A 13 8.02 -38.44 5.05
CA LEU A 13 7.37 -37.13 4.90
C LEU A 13 6.59 -37.14 3.58
N ALA A 14 5.27 -37.27 3.68
CA ALA A 14 4.38 -37.09 2.55
C ALA A 14 4.47 -35.64 2.07
N ALA A 15 5.09 -35.44 0.90
CA ALA A 15 5.06 -34.15 0.19
C ALA A 15 3.65 -33.92 -0.35
N SER A 16 2.86 -33.08 0.32
CA SER A 16 1.61 -32.57 -0.21
C SER A 16 1.94 -31.55 -1.32
N VAL A 17 1.90 -32.01 -2.58
CA VAL A 17 1.82 -31.13 -3.75
C VAL A 17 0.47 -30.42 -3.72
N GLY A 18 0.43 -29.24 -3.09
CA GLY A 18 -0.67 -28.30 -3.25
C GLY A 18 -0.72 -27.85 -4.70
N GLN A 19 -1.77 -28.24 -5.41
CA GLN A 19 -2.08 -27.72 -6.73
C GLN A 19 -2.37 -26.23 -6.58
N ALA A 20 -1.45 -25.38 -7.03
CA ALA A 20 -1.73 -23.96 -7.21
C ALA A 20 -2.73 -23.84 -8.36
N SER A 21 -4.00 -23.63 -8.04
CA SER A 21 -4.99 -23.22 -9.02
C SER A 21 -4.53 -21.89 -9.66
N PRO A 22 -4.64 -21.73 -10.98
CA PRO A 22 -4.44 -20.42 -11.58
C PRO A 22 -5.43 -19.45 -10.93
N VAL A 23 -4.92 -18.29 -10.48
CA VAL A 23 -5.75 -17.14 -10.12
C VAL A 23 -6.54 -16.80 -11.37
N ALA A 24 -7.78 -17.27 -11.44
CA ALA A 24 -8.74 -16.78 -12.40
C ALA A 24 -8.81 -15.27 -12.18
N ASN A 25 -8.64 -14.50 -13.25
CA ASN A 25 -8.88 -13.06 -13.28
C ASN A 25 -10.28 -12.81 -12.68
N ALA A 26 -10.33 -12.51 -11.39
CA ALA A 26 -11.52 -11.96 -10.79
C ALA A 26 -11.71 -10.60 -11.46
N PRO A 27 -12.88 -10.30 -12.06
CA PRO A 27 -13.18 -8.93 -12.41
C PRO A 27 -12.96 -8.11 -11.15
N SER A 28 -12.23 -6.99 -11.26
CA SER A 28 -12.12 -6.02 -10.17
C SER A 28 -13.50 -5.76 -9.63
N GLU A 29 -13.85 -6.38 -8.51
CA GLU A 29 -15.08 -6.09 -7.82
C GLU A 29 -14.91 -4.64 -7.37
N VAL A 30 -15.65 -3.76 -8.03
CA VAL A 30 -15.86 -2.40 -7.58
C VAL A 30 -16.46 -2.53 -6.19
N LEU A 31 -15.59 -2.43 -5.17
CA LEU A 31 -16.00 -2.34 -3.77
C LEU A 31 -17.16 -1.33 -3.72
N PRO A 32 -18.32 -1.74 -3.17
CA PRO A 32 -19.48 -0.87 -3.16
C PRO A 32 -19.09 0.43 -2.46
N ALA A 33 -19.46 1.57 -3.04
CA ALA A 33 -19.10 2.94 -2.66
C ALA A 33 -19.41 3.33 -1.20
N ARG A 34 -19.86 2.40 -0.36
CA ARG A 34 -20.20 2.58 1.05
C ARG A 34 -18.97 2.78 1.95
N GLU A 35 -17.77 2.35 1.53
CA GLU A 35 -16.53 2.60 2.28
C GLU A 35 -15.96 4.03 2.05
N LEU A 36 -16.46 4.76 1.04
CA LEU A 36 -16.03 6.13 0.74
C LEU A 36 -16.77 7.19 1.56
N GLU A 37 -17.96 6.88 2.06
CA GLU A 37 -18.78 7.81 2.85
C GLU A 37 -18.33 7.86 4.32
N GLU A 38 -17.68 6.82 4.83
CA GLU A 38 -17.18 6.78 6.21
C GLU A 38 -15.82 7.50 6.39
N ARG A 39 -15.12 7.78 5.29
CA ARG A 39 -13.84 8.52 5.26
C ARG A 39 -14.02 10.03 5.03
N GLN A 40 -15.22 10.55 5.20
CA GLN A 40 -15.51 11.96 4.95
C GLN A 40 -14.90 12.81 6.08
N THR A 41 -13.76 13.45 5.82
CA THR A 41 -13.25 14.55 6.64
C THR A 41 -13.94 15.86 6.25
N ALA A 42 -14.13 16.77 7.21
CA ALA A 42 -14.72 18.08 6.92
C ALA A 42 -13.84 18.89 5.95
N SER A 43 -12.52 18.66 5.97
CA SER A 43 -11.56 19.22 5.02
C SER A 43 -11.66 18.69 3.59
N GLY A 44 -12.30 17.53 3.37
CA GLY A 44 -12.28 16.83 2.09
C GLY A 44 -10.91 16.24 1.73
N CYS A 45 -10.00 16.13 2.70
CA CYS A 45 -8.65 15.61 2.56
C CYS A 45 -8.45 14.32 3.35
N ASN A 46 -7.83 13.33 2.72
CA ASN A 46 -7.61 12.01 3.27
C ASN A 46 -6.12 11.65 3.30
N TYR A 47 -5.77 10.65 4.09
CA TYR A 47 -4.43 10.07 4.04
C TYR A 47 -4.17 9.47 2.66
N PHE A 48 -3.01 9.80 2.10
CA PHE A 48 -2.51 9.23 0.85
C PHE A 48 -1.03 8.89 1.01
N ALA A 49 -0.60 7.81 0.38
CA ALA A 49 0.81 7.47 0.24
C ALA A 49 1.04 6.78 -1.09
N ALA A 50 2.14 7.13 -1.77
CA ALA A 50 2.64 6.41 -2.92
C ALA A 50 4.13 6.13 -2.69
N PRO A 51 4.46 5.17 -1.80
CA PRO A 51 5.86 4.93 -1.41
C PRO A 51 6.74 4.53 -2.60
N ARG A 52 6.16 3.84 -3.60
CA ARG A 52 6.87 3.50 -4.85
C ARG A 52 7.13 4.69 -5.78
N CYS A 53 6.48 5.81 -5.50
CA CYS A 53 6.70 7.09 -6.16
C CYS A 53 7.40 8.10 -5.25
N CYS A 54 7.98 7.64 -4.15
CA CYS A 54 8.68 8.48 -3.17
C CYS A 54 7.77 9.57 -2.56
N VAL A 55 6.45 9.32 -2.53
CA VAL A 55 5.48 10.15 -1.81
C VAL A 55 5.18 9.47 -0.48
N PRO A 56 5.60 10.04 0.66
CA PRO A 56 5.32 9.50 1.99
C PRO A 56 3.83 9.64 2.34
N THR A 57 3.45 9.30 3.57
CA THR A 57 2.09 9.57 4.05
C THR A 57 1.87 11.08 4.15
N VAL A 58 0.87 11.57 3.42
CA VAL A 58 0.49 12.98 3.30
C VAL A 58 -1.03 13.12 3.33
N CYS A 59 -1.52 14.35 3.38
CA CYS A 59 -2.94 14.63 3.15
C CYS A 59 -3.16 14.99 1.69
N GLN A 60 -3.98 14.21 0.98
CA GLN A 60 -4.41 14.54 -0.38
C GLN A 60 -5.91 14.84 -0.40
N CYS A 61 -6.25 15.99 -0.99
CA CYS A 61 -7.63 16.45 -1.11
C CYS A 61 -8.22 16.06 -2.47
N SER A 62 -9.54 16.16 -2.60
CA SER A 62 -10.28 15.80 -3.84
C SER A 62 -9.83 16.55 -5.10
N ASN A 63 -9.22 17.73 -4.95
CA ASN A 63 -8.63 18.52 -6.03
C ASN A 63 -7.20 18.08 -6.42
N GLY A 64 -6.68 17.01 -5.80
CA GLY A 64 -5.34 16.48 -6.03
C GLY A 64 -4.22 17.18 -5.26
N TRP A 65 -4.52 18.27 -4.53
CA TRP A 65 -3.52 19.00 -3.77
C TRP A 65 -3.04 18.22 -2.56
N ILE A 66 -1.76 18.39 -2.24
CA ILE A 66 -1.05 17.66 -1.22
C ILE A 66 -0.65 18.63 -0.12
N TYR A 67 -0.92 18.22 1.12
CA TYR A 67 -0.65 18.97 2.34
C TYR A 67 0.05 18.09 3.37
N GLN A 68 0.68 18.76 4.33
CA GLN A 68 1.27 18.10 5.50
C GLN A 68 0.18 17.50 6.39
N LEU A 69 0.54 16.40 7.06
CA LEU A 69 -0.24 15.90 8.18
C LEU A 69 -0.25 16.94 9.30
N ASN A 70 -1.43 17.15 9.89
CA ASN A 70 -1.60 17.89 11.12
C ASN A 70 -1.17 17.02 12.31
N GLN A 71 0.08 17.20 12.75
CA GLN A 71 0.66 16.41 13.84
C GLN A 71 -0.03 16.72 15.18
N ASP A 72 -0.52 17.94 15.39
CA ASP A 72 -1.27 18.26 16.61
C ASP A 72 -2.57 17.45 16.69
N ASN A 73 -3.30 17.33 15.58
CA ASN A 73 -4.47 16.46 15.53
C ASN A 73 -4.12 15.01 15.85
N LEU A 74 -3.06 14.48 15.23
CA LEU A 74 -2.59 13.11 15.50
C LEU A 74 -2.24 12.92 16.97
N ASN A 75 -1.53 13.87 17.58
CA ASN A 75 -1.14 13.82 18.99
C ASN A 75 -2.35 13.85 19.93
N ASN A 76 -3.46 14.45 19.49
CA ASN A 76 -4.73 14.51 20.23
C ASN A 76 -5.70 13.37 19.89
N GLY A 77 -5.28 12.37 19.09
CA GLY A 77 -6.14 11.25 18.67
C GLY A 77 -7.22 11.64 17.66
N LEU A 78 -7.06 12.78 16.99
CA LEU A 78 -7.94 13.28 15.93
C LEU A 78 -7.38 12.91 14.54
N HIS A 79 -8.20 13.13 13.51
CA HIS A 79 -7.81 12.88 12.13
C HIS A 79 -6.76 13.91 11.67
N GLY A 80 -5.57 13.45 11.29
CA GLY A 80 -4.43 14.27 10.90
C GLY A 80 -4.59 15.02 9.58
N CYS A 81 -5.64 14.74 8.80
CA CYS A 81 -5.96 15.51 7.60
C CYS A 81 -7.19 16.40 7.76
N ASP A 82 -7.69 16.59 8.99
CA ASP A 82 -8.92 17.36 9.23
C ASP A 82 -8.80 18.39 10.37
N PRO A 83 -8.35 19.63 10.09
CA PRO A 83 -7.82 20.09 8.81
C PRO A 83 -6.37 19.65 8.59
N PRO A 84 -5.89 19.62 7.33
CA PRO A 84 -4.47 19.40 7.06
C PRO A 84 -3.64 20.64 7.41
N TRP A 85 -2.31 20.52 7.34
CA TRP A 85 -1.35 21.59 7.59
C TRP A 85 -0.84 22.25 6.30
N GLY A 86 0.45 22.60 6.24
CA GLY A 86 1.04 23.38 5.17
C GLY A 86 0.87 22.71 3.79
N PHE A 87 0.58 23.54 2.79
CA PHE A 87 0.54 23.11 1.39
C PHE A 87 1.93 22.62 0.93
N ILE A 88 1.95 21.54 0.15
CA ILE A 88 3.17 20.95 -0.41
C ILE A 88 3.17 21.07 -1.94
N ALA A 89 2.15 20.53 -2.62
CA ALA A 89 2.13 20.40 -4.08
C ALA A 89 0.71 20.34 -4.64
N LYS A 90 0.52 20.62 -5.94
CA LYS A 90 -0.79 20.51 -6.60
C LYS A 90 -1.12 19.10 -7.11
N SER A 91 -0.13 18.21 -7.15
CA SER A 91 -0.24 16.84 -7.64
C SER A 91 0.93 15.99 -7.15
N ASN A 92 0.84 14.66 -7.26
CA ASN A 92 1.93 13.75 -6.91
C ASN A 92 3.20 14.03 -7.71
N SER A 93 3.08 14.32 -9.01
CA SER A 93 4.21 14.64 -9.88
C SER A 93 4.94 15.94 -9.52
N GLN A 94 4.30 16.81 -8.73
CA GLN A 94 4.90 18.04 -8.20
C GLN A 94 5.39 17.87 -6.75
N PHE A 95 5.25 16.68 -6.17
CA PHE A 95 5.71 16.42 -4.80
C PHE A 95 7.25 16.47 -4.76
N PRO A 96 7.85 17.12 -3.74
CA PRO A 96 9.30 17.14 -3.58
C PRO A 96 9.87 15.72 -3.45
N GLY A 97 10.73 15.32 -4.38
CA GLY A 97 11.33 13.98 -4.41
C GLY A 97 10.51 12.93 -5.14
N TYR A 98 9.44 13.30 -5.85
CA TYR A 98 8.68 12.37 -6.69
C TYR A 98 9.58 11.60 -7.66
N CYS A 99 9.52 10.26 -7.60
CA CYS A 99 10.44 9.40 -8.35
C CYS A 99 9.78 8.52 -9.41
N CYS A 100 8.44 8.48 -9.47
CA CYS A 100 7.75 7.74 -10.53
C CYS A 100 7.92 8.44 -11.89
N ARG A 101 7.98 7.65 -12.95
CA ARG A 101 7.98 8.12 -14.34
C ARG A 101 6.77 7.53 -15.06
N GLU A 102 6.38 8.13 -16.16
CA GLU A 102 5.35 7.56 -17.03
C GLU A 102 6.04 6.70 -18.10
N ALA A 103 5.59 5.47 -18.29
CA ALA A 103 5.95 4.63 -19.42
C ALA A 103 5.20 5.10 -20.68
N GLU A 104 5.65 4.63 -21.85
CA GLU A 104 5.05 5.00 -23.15
C GLU A 104 3.57 4.58 -23.28
N ASP A 105 3.14 3.59 -22.50
CA ASP A 105 1.75 3.12 -22.41
C ASP A 105 0.91 3.88 -21.37
N GLY A 106 1.48 4.92 -20.73
CA GLY A 106 0.83 5.72 -19.70
C GLY A 106 0.80 5.06 -18.32
N THR A 107 1.45 3.92 -18.13
CA THR A 107 1.59 3.33 -16.79
C THR A 107 2.64 4.07 -15.97
N LEU A 108 2.42 4.18 -14.65
CA LEU A 108 3.43 4.73 -13.75
C LEU A 108 4.51 3.66 -13.51
N ILE A 109 5.70 3.88 -14.04
CA ILE A 109 6.90 3.10 -13.73
C ILE A 109 7.56 3.65 -12.48
N GLU A 110 7.89 2.74 -11.58
CA GLU A 110 8.53 3.05 -10.31
C GLU A 110 9.92 3.67 -10.56
N GLY A 111 10.25 4.70 -9.79
CA GLY A 111 11.60 5.23 -9.79
C GLY A 111 12.53 4.23 -9.12
N VAL A 112 13.50 3.70 -9.86
CA VAL A 112 14.65 3.05 -9.25
C VAL A 112 15.39 4.12 -8.44
N GLU A 113 15.47 3.96 -7.12
CA GLU A 113 16.33 4.78 -6.25
C GLU A 113 17.75 4.84 -6.86
N PRO A 114 18.38 6.04 -6.95
CA PRO A 114 19.76 6.16 -7.41
C PRO A 114 20.79 5.53 -6.46
#